data_AF-A0A1R3VW91-F1
#
_entry.id   AF-A0A1R3VW91-F1
#
_cell.length_a   1.000
_cell.length_b   1.000
_cell.length_c   1.000
_cell.angle_alpha   90.00
_cell.angle_beta   90.00
_cell.angle_gamma   90.00
#
_symmetry.space_group_name_H-M   'P 1'
#
loop_
_entity.id
_entity.type
_entity.pdbx_description
1 polymer ?
#
loop_
_entity_poly.entity_id
_entity_poly.type
_entity_poly.pdbx_seq_one_letter_code
_entity_poly.pdbx_strand_id
1 'polypeptide(L)' 'MSAEQPNEQNEPIMDQHQAPDTDKIAGIVVQTRSDVGTETPERIIEVLRQRFADAGLDVSDEETADLAQQIATGDAKAE' A
#
# COMPACT_ATOMS: atom_id res chain seq x y z
N MET A 1 17.78 30.14 -43.95
CA MET A 1 17.16 30.45 -42.64
C MET A 1 16.65 29.14 -42.09
N SER A 2 17.42 28.52 -41.20
CA SER A 2 17.00 27.35 -40.44
C SER A 2 16.26 27.86 -39.22
N ALA A 3 14.96 27.60 -39.13
CA ALA A 3 14.18 27.80 -37.91
C ALA A 3 13.80 26.39 -37.43
N GLU A 4 14.56 25.84 -36.49
CA GLU A 4 14.30 25.91 -35.05
C GLU A 4 13.21 24.90 -34.67
N GLN A 5 13.65 23.70 -34.27
CA GLN A 5 12.82 22.79 -33.50
C GLN A 5 13.07 23.10 -32.02
N PRO A 6 12.03 23.45 -31.23
CA PRO A 6 12.03 23.20 -29.81
C PRO A 6 11.11 22.01 -29.52
N ASN A 7 11.76 20.97 -29.04
CA ASN A 7 11.22 19.80 -28.37
C ASN A 7 10.41 20.22 -27.13
N GLU A 8 9.07 20.29 -27.24
CA GLU A 8 8.19 20.36 -26.06
C GLU A 8 7.94 18.93 -25.57
N GLN A 9 8.92 18.47 -24.79
CA GLN A 9 8.83 17.26 -24.00
C GLN A 9 7.93 17.48 -22.78
N ASN A 10 7.13 16.45 -22.51
CA ASN A 10 6.57 16.05 -21.22
C ASN A 10 5.23 16.67 -20.83
N GLU A 11 4.17 16.19 -21.48
CA GLU A 11 2.94 15.95 -20.72
C GLU A 11 3.27 14.96 -19.58
N PRO A 12 2.90 15.25 -18.31
CA PRO A 12 3.19 14.34 -17.22
C PRO A 12 2.39 13.04 -17.43
N ILE A 13 3.09 11.92 -17.41
CA ILE A 13 2.49 10.58 -17.41
C ILE A 13 1.75 10.44 -16.07
N MET A 14 0.46 10.74 -16.06
CA MET A 14 -0.46 10.51 -14.93
C MET A 14 -0.85 9.03 -14.86
N ASP A 15 0.15 8.14 -14.86
CA ASP A 15 -0.02 6.70 -14.65
C ASP A 15 0.77 6.27 -13.40
N GLN A 16 0.76 7.16 -12.40
CA GLN A 16 1.48 7.04 -11.14
C GLN A 16 0.56 6.62 -10.00
N HIS A 17 -0.64 6.10 -10.24
CA HIS A 17 -1.55 5.73 -9.14
C HIS A 17 -1.38 4.28 -8.70
N GLN A 18 -0.93 3.38 -9.58
CA GLN A 18 -0.93 1.95 -9.26
C GLN A 18 0.33 1.46 -8.55
N ALA A 19 1.51 2.00 -8.89
CA ALA A 19 2.77 1.61 -8.26
C ALA A 19 2.99 2.20 -6.84
N PRO A 20 2.75 3.51 -6.56
CA PRO A 20 3.05 4.05 -5.24
C PRO A 20 2.07 3.59 -4.17
N ASP A 21 0.89 3.14 -4.54
CA ASP A 21 -0.09 2.66 -3.58
C ASP A 21 0.30 1.28 -3.05
N THR A 22 0.88 0.40 -3.88
CA THR A 22 1.45 -0.88 -3.42
C THR A 22 2.61 -0.69 -2.45
N ASP A 23 3.55 0.21 -2.74
CA ASP A 23 4.68 0.49 -1.85
C ASP A 23 4.22 1.06 -0.50
N LYS A 24 3.21 1.94 -0.50
CA LYS A 24 2.60 2.47 0.73
C LYS A 24 1.87 1.38 1.50
N ILE A 25 1.11 0.52 0.83
CA ILE A 25 0.41 -0.61 1.46
C ILE A 25 1.43 -1.53 2.14
N ALA A 26 2.51 -1.89 1.45
CA ALA A 26 3.58 -2.72 2.01
C ALA A 26 4.21 -2.08 3.26
N GLY A 27 4.51 -0.77 3.21
CA GLY A 27 5.01 -0.03 4.37
C GLY A 27 4.04 -0.03 5.55
N ILE A 28 2.76 0.20 5.30
CA ILE A 28 1.70 0.17 6.32
C ILE A 28 1.58 -1.21 6.94
N VAL A 29 1.65 -2.28 6.14
CA VAL A 29 1.57 -3.67 6.61
C VAL A 29 2.75 -4.02 7.51
N VAL A 30 3.98 -3.67 7.11
CA VAL A 30 5.20 -3.90 7.92
C VAL A 30 5.12 -3.17 9.26
N GLN A 31 4.70 -1.90 9.25
CA GLN A 31 4.55 -1.12 10.47
C GLN A 31 3.43 -1.70 11.36
N THR A 32 2.32 -2.13 10.77
CA THR A 32 1.18 -2.70 11.50
C THR A 32 1.54 -4.05 12.13
N ARG A 33 2.32 -4.88 11.45
CA ARG A 33 2.89 -6.11 12.04
C ARG A 33 3.76 -5.80 13.25
N SER A 34 4.57 -4.75 13.20
CA SER A 34 5.43 -4.38 14.34
C SER A 34 4.63 -3.85 15.52
N ASP A 35 3.56 -3.08 15.26
CA ASP A 35 2.79 -2.41 16.31
C ASP A 35 1.75 -3.32 16.97
N VAL A 36 1.06 -4.16 16.18
CA VAL A 36 -0.09 -4.96 16.61
C VAL A 36 -0.08 -6.39 16.07
N GLY A 37 1.03 -6.89 15.56
CA GLY A 37 1.09 -8.22 14.94
C GLY A 37 0.79 -9.40 15.86
N THR A 38 0.83 -9.20 17.19
CA THR A 38 0.45 -10.21 18.19
C THR A 38 -1.01 -10.10 18.65
N GLU A 39 -1.76 -9.10 18.17
CA GLU A 39 -3.17 -8.90 18.48
C GLU A 39 -4.07 -9.83 17.66
N THR A 40 -5.37 -9.81 17.92
CA THR A 40 -6.32 -10.59 17.14
C THR A 40 -6.44 -10.08 15.69
N PRO A 41 -6.77 -10.95 14.72
CA PRO A 41 -6.97 -10.51 13.33
C PRO A 41 -7.99 -9.38 13.19
N GLU A 42 -9.07 -9.38 14.00
CA GLU A 42 -10.07 -8.31 13.97
C GLU A 42 -9.48 -6.96 14.38
N ARG A 43 -8.57 -6.96 15.36
CA ARG A 43 -7.87 -5.75 15.80
C ARG A 43 -6.89 -5.26 14.74
N ILE A 44 -6.19 -6.17 14.07
CA ILE A 44 -5.27 -5.85 12.97
C ILE A 44 -6.05 -5.25 11.78
N ILE A 45 -7.21 -5.81 11.42
CA ILE A 45 -8.09 -5.28 10.36
C ILE A 45 -8.50 -3.84 10.66
N GLU A 46 -8.94 -3.57 11.90
CA GLU A 46 -9.36 -2.22 12.31
C GLU A 46 -8.23 -1.20 12.13
N VAL A 47 -7.01 -1.58 12.55
CA VAL A 47 -5.82 -0.72 12.43
C VAL A 47 -5.41 -0.52 10.96
N LEU A 48 -5.44 -1.58 10.14
CA LEU A 48 -5.13 -1.46 8.70
C LEU A 48 -6.12 -0.54 7.99
N ARG A 49 -7.44 -0.70 8.23
CA ARG A 49 -8.48 0.17 7.65
C ARG A 49 -8.25 1.64 7.98
N GLN A 50 -7.92 1.95 9.24
CA GLN A 50 -7.63 3.31 9.67
C GLN A 50 -6.40 3.86 8.93
N ARG A 51 -5.31 3.09 8.85
CA ARG A 51 -4.07 3.53 8.21
C ARG A 51 -4.20 3.71 6.70
N PHE A 52 -4.95 2.83 6.03
CA PHE A 52 -5.24 2.99 4.61
C PHE A 52 -6.07 4.26 4.37
N ALA A 53 -7.11 4.50 5.17
CA ALA A 53 -7.89 5.73 5.08
C ALA A 53 -7.06 6.99 5.33
N ASP A 54 -6.20 6.99 6.36
CA ASP A 54 -5.29 8.10 6.69
C ASP A 54 -4.26 8.36 5.57
N ALA A 55 -3.85 7.32 4.85
CA ALA A 55 -2.95 7.41 3.71
C ALA A 55 -3.65 7.70 2.37
N GLY A 56 -5.00 7.78 2.37
CA GLY A 56 -5.80 7.97 1.16
C GLY A 56 -5.78 6.78 0.20
N LEU A 57 -5.57 5.57 0.72
CA LEU A 57 -5.54 4.31 -0.03
C LEU A 57 -6.93 3.67 -0.02
N ASP A 58 -7.44 3.35 -1.21
CA ASP A 58 -8.69 2.60 -1.37
C ASP A 58 -8.39 1.10 -1.47
N VAL A 59 -8.28 0.45 -0.31
CA VAL A 59 -8.04 -0.99 -0.18
C VAL A 59 -9.34 -1.67 0.17
N SER A 60 -9.67 -2.75 -0.55
CA SER A 60 -10.90 -3.49 -0.30
C SER A 60 -10.89 -4.15 1.09
N ASP A 61 -12.09 -4.38 1.62
CA ASP A 61 -12.25 -5.08 2.90
C ASP A 61 -11.71 -6.52 2.86
N GLU A 62 -11.84 -7.19 1.71
CA GLU A 62 -11.30 -8.53 1.47
C GLU A 62 -9.77 -8.51 1.53
N GLU A 63 -9.13 -7.61 0.78
CA GLU A 63 -7.68 -7.46 0.78
C GLU A 63 -7.14 -7.05 2.16
N THR A 64 -7.86 -6.19 2.87
CA THR A 64 -7.49 -5.81 4.24
C THR A 64 -7.56 -7.00 5.20
N ALA A 65 -8.57 -7.87 5.06
CA ALA A 65 -8.68 -9.09 5.86
C ALA A 65 -7.55 -10.08 5.54
N ASP A 66 -7.20 -10.24 4.27
CA ASP A 66 -6.09 -11.09 3.85
C ASP A 66 -4.74 -10.61 4.39
N LEU A 67 -4.49 -9.30 4.33
CA LEU A 67 -3.28 -8.69 4.91
C LEU A 67 -3.25 -8.87 6.43
N ALA A 68 -4.38 -8.71 7.12
CA ALA A 68 -4.45 -8.92 8.56
C ALA A 68 -4.16 -10.38 8.96
N GLN A 69 -4.67 -11.35 8.17
CA GLN A 69 -4.34 -12.76 8.37
C GLN A 69 -2.85 -13.02 8.16
N GLN A 70 -2.22 -12.44 7.14
CA GLN A 70 -0.77 -12.55 6.91
C GLN A 70 0.07 -11.95 8.04
N ILE A 71 -0.40 -10.85 8.62
CA ILE A 71 0.23 -10.23 9.79
C ILE A 71 0.10 -11.15 11.01
N ALA A 72 -1.12 -11.60 11.33
CA ALA A 72 -1.42 -12.42 12.51
C ALA A 72 -0.76 -13.81 12.47
N THR A 73 -0.66 -14.39 11.28
CA THR A 73 -0.01 -15.70 11.07
C THR A 73 1.50 -15.60 10.88
N GLY A 74 2.05 -14.39 10.78
CA GLY A 74 3.49 -14.12 10.82
C GLY A 74 4.28 -14.63 9.61
N ASP A 75 3.65 -14.91 8.47
CA ASP A 75 4.21 -15.83 7.45
C ASP A 75 4.47 -17.20 8.08
N ALA A 76 3.43 -18.03 8.19
CA ALA A 76 3.54 -19.44 8.55
C ALA A 76 4.23 -20.25 7.44
N LYS A 77 5.52 -19.96 7.18
CA LYS A 77 6.52 -20.86 6.60
C LYS A 77 7.88 -20.59 7.25
N ALA A 78 7.98 -20.94 8.52
CA ALA A 78 9.21 -21.53 9.03
C ALA A 78 8.96 -23.05 9.08
N GLU A 79 9.38 -23.74 8.02
CA GLU A 79 9.53 -25.20 7.99
C GLU A 79 10.88 -25.60 8.59
#